data_AF-A0A239K1C1-F1
#
_entry.id   AF-A0A239K1C1-F1
#
_cell.length_a   1.000
_cell.length_b   1.000
_cell.length_c   1.000
_cell.angle_alpha   90.00
_cell.angle_beta   90.00
_cell.angle_gamma   90.00
#
_symmetry.space_group_name_H-M   'P 1'
#
loop_
_entity.id
_entity.type
_entity.pdbx_description
1 polymer ?
#
loop_
_entity_poly.entity_id
_entity_poly.type
_entity_poly.pdbx_seq_one_letter_code
_entity_poly.pdbx_strand_id
1 'polypeptide(L)'
;MTVKRVRKDGQPWHNNIGRWVDNLTAEQRSSLFQRSARAQWGPEKKKPKKADDGPWTWPIELSRYDRCAMLTAGEEEMLTRYAEAYRFYRYGRTMDFGPSLNRLVQPLNDTLDYTGIKTNHRKYVLLFFLREMAERKRSFWGWTTEEWIDSIERRRMERQHIVAIAYLLCDFADLHRLKCDHVVYVCLARKVFGRDYMKTVSDRVHALLLEWGYIKHGMSDRIMRTVFETLLFIRSPHLDQLTLEHLKAVIARKPPRLGSYSIVAFSRVLASMGTVPEALEIHRPVSDKKSSPALTLGVPPEWARLCRLWFDRSTYARSSRTQSYYFLLNVGRWLGHVHPTVLSPGDWTRDLAAELISVVCQWHGGDWGSIDPVHIRSRGKILAPSTRASRISTLRIFFRDLQEWELIPRRFDPMRHLPHRRAWSL
;
A
#
# COMPACT_ATOMS: atom_id res chain seq x y z
N MET A 1 -18.97 -14.76 11.62
CA MET A 1 -19.49 -15.62 10.54
C MET A 1 -19.29 -14.89 9.22
N THR A 2 -18.29 -15.29 8.44
CA THR A 2 -17.86 -14.54 7.24
C THR A 2 -18.62 -15.07 6.03
N VAL A 3 -19.41 -14.22 5.38
CA VAL A 3 -20.20 -14.56 4.19
C VAL A 3 -19.27 -15.01 3.07
N LYS A 4 -19.38 -16.28 2.67
CA LYS A 4 -18.58 -16.87 1.59
C LYS A 4 -18.95 -16.20 0.27
N ARG A 5 -17.94 -15.85 -0.54
CA ARG A 5 -18.16 -15.37 -1.91
C ARG A 5 -18.82 -16.47 -2.74
N VAL A 6 -19.87 -16.11 -3.47
CA VAL A 6 -20.62 -16.99 -4.39
C VAL A 6 -20.25 -16.59 -5.83
N ARG A 7 -20.27 -17.54 -6.79
CA ARG A 7 -20.05 -17.27 -8.22
C ARG A 7 -21.23 -16.50 -8.83
N LYS A 8 -21.05 -15.95 -10.04
CA LYS A 8 -22.07 -15.15 -10.77
C LYS A 8 -23.36 -15.94 -11.10
N ASP A 9 -23.31 -17.26 -11.04
CA ASP A 9 -24.40 -18.21 -11.24
C ASP A 9 -25.06 -18.66 -9.93
N GLY A 10 -24.72 -18.05 -8.78
CA GLY A 10 -25.28 -18.41 -7.48
C GLY A 10 -24.67 -19.68 -6.85
N GLN A 11 -23.71 -20.34 -7.51
CA GLN A 11 -23.05 -21.52 -6.97
C GLN A 11 -21.87 -21.15 -6.05
N PRO A 12 -21.74 -21.77 -4.86
CA PRO A 12 -20.58 -21.56 -4.00
C PRO A 12 -19.30 -22.12 -4.65
N TRP A 13 -18.15 -21.50 -4.40
CA TRP A 13 -16.86 -22.05 -4.84
C TRP A 13 -16.63 -23.44 -4.24
N HIS A 14 -16.27 -24.41 -5.08
CA HIS A 14 -15.91 -25.75 -4.60
C HIS A 14 -14.73 -25.67 -3.63
N ASN A 15 -14.97 -26.05 -2.38
CA ASN A 15 -13.94 -26.12 -1.33
C ASN A 15 -13.12 -27.42 -1.49
N ASN A 16 -12.30 -27.49 -2.54
CA ASN A 16 -11.54 -28.70 -2.91
C ASN A 16 -10.30 -28.96 -2.02
N ILE A 17 -10.02 -28.10 -1.04
CA ILE A 17 -8.89 -28.30 -0.11
C ILE A 17 -9.34 -28.98 1.18
N GLY A 18 -10.56 -28.73 1.65
CA GLY A 18 -11.10 -29.31 2.89
C GLY A 18 -11.60 -30.75 2.74
N ARG A 19 -12.42 -31.02 1.70
CA ARG A 19 -13.07 -32.33 1.53
C ARG A 19 -12.12 -33.52 1.41
N TRP A 20 -10.94 -33.32 0.83
CA TRP A 20 -9.97 -34.42 0.69
C TRP A 20 -9.34 -34.80 2.04
N VAL A 21 -9.07 -33.83 2.91
CA VAL A 21 -8.51 -34.08 4.24
C VAL A 21 -9.58 -34.63 5.19
N ASP A 22 -10.82 -34.16 5.04
CA ASP A 22 -11.95 -34.60 5.84
C ASP A 22 -12.33 -36.07 5.57
N ASN A 23 -12.06 -36.58 4.37
CA ASN A 23 -12.32 -37.97 3.98
C ASN A 23 -11.21 -38.96 4.39
N LEU A 24 -10.11 -38.49 4.98
CA LEU A 24 -9.05 -39.36 5.49
C LEU A 24 -9.43 -39.91 6.86
N THR A 25 -9.23 -41.21 7.07
CA THR A 25 -9.37 -41.82 8.40
C THR A 25 -8.37 -41.19 9.38
N ALA A 26 -8.61 -41.31 10.70
CA ALA A 26 -7.70 -40.78 11.71
C ALA A 26 -6.26 -41.31 11.52
N GLU A 27 -6.11 -42.58 11.14
CA GLU A 27 -4.83 -43.19 10.78
C GLU A 27 -4.24 -42.64 9.48
N GLN A 28 -5.04 -42.38 8.45
CA GLN A 28 -4.56 -41.75 7.21
C GLN A 28 -4.14 -40.29 7.42
N ARG A 29 -4.86 -39.53 8.27
CA ARG A 29 -4.45 -38.18 8.69
C ARG A 29 -3.17 -38.23 9.50
N SER A 30 -3.06 -39.14 10.47
CA SER A 30 -1.81 -39.40 11.21
C SER A 30 -0.68 -39.83 10.29
N SER A 31 -0.94 -40.67 9.28
CA SER A 31 0.03 -41.08 8.26
C SER A 31 0.44 -39.93 7.33
N LEU A 32 -0.46 -39.00 7.01
CA LEU A 32 -0.15 -37.79 6.24
C LEU A 32 0.67 -36.78 7.07
N PHE A 33 0.32 -36.61 8.34
CA PHE A 33 1.09 -35.85 9.31
C PHE A 33 2.45 -36.52 9.60
N GLN A 34 2.52 -37.85 9.62
CA GLN A 34 3.76 -38.62 9.73
C GLN A 34 4.58 -38.57 8.44
N ARG A 35 3.97 -38.51 7.24
CA ARG A 35 4.68 -38.32 5.96
C ARG A 35 5.23 -36.90 5.82
N SER A 36 4.54 -35.90 6.37
CA SER A 36 5.07 -34.54 6.50
C SER A 36 6.10 -34.43 7.64
N ALA A 37 5.99 -35.27 8.68
CA ALA A 37 7.03 -35.46 9.70
C ALA A 37 8.23 -36.27 9.17
N ARG A 38 8.09 -37.16 8.17
CA ARG A 38 9.22 -37.83 7.48
C ARG A 38 10.13 -36.87 6.72
N ALA A 39 9.79 -35.57 6.66
CA ALA A 39 10.74 -34.50 6.34
C ALA A 39 11.71 -34.16 7.49
N GLN A 40 11.75 -34.96 8.57
CA GLN A 40 12.69 -34.94 9.70
C GLN A 40 14.04 -35.61 9.37
N TRP A 41 14.51 -35.56 8.13
CA TRP A 41 15.92 -35.89 7.87
C TRP A 41 16.78 -34.75 8.41
N GLY A 42 17.57 -34.99 9.46
CA GLY A 42 18.44 -34.02 10.13
C GLY A 42 18.07 -33.79 11.60
N PRO A 43 19.00 -33.28 12.44
CA PRO A 43 18.85 -33.20 13.88
C PRO A 43 17.57 -32.46 14.33
N GLU A 44 17.12 -32.77 15.54
CA GLU A 44 15.93 -32.19 16.15
C GLU A 44 16.01 -30.66 16.11
N LYS A 45 14.91 -30.02 15.67
CA LYS A 45 14.90 -28.57 15.44
C LYS A 45 14.85 -27.85 16.78
N LYS A 46 16.01 -27.50 17.34
CA LYS A 46 16.06 -26.53 18.45
C LYS A 46 15.40 -25.24 17.97
N LYS A 47 14.29 -24.84 18.61
CA LYS A 47 13.62 -23.59 18.26
C LYS A 47 14.59 -22.45 18.59
N PRO A 48 14.89 -21.55 17.64
CA PRO A 48 15.77 -20.42 17.93
C PRO A 48 15.13 -19.55 19.01
N LYS A 49 15.94 -19.01 19.92
CA LYS A 49 15.48 -17.97 20.84
C LYS A 49 15.01 -16.78 20.00
N LYS A 50 13.78 -16.34 20.25
CA LYS A 50 13.18 -15.16 19.63
C LYS A 50 13.15 -14.01 20.65
N ALA A 51 12.75 -12.83 20.20
CA ALA A 51 12.56 -11.69 21.08
C ALA A 51 11.53 -12.02 22.17
N ASP A 52 11.77 -11.46 23.34
CA ASP A 52 10.92 -11.39 24.51
C ASP A 52 10.97 -9.94 25.03
N ASP A 53 10.56 -9.67 26.26
CA ASP A 53 10.70 -8.33 26.87
C ASP A 53 12.13 -8.02 27.36
N GLY A 54 13.06 -8.99 27.31
CA GLY A 54 14.46 -8.81 27.68
C GLY A 54 15.30 -8.24 26.52
N PRO A 55 16.61 -8.01 26.73
CA PRO A 55 17.48 -7.46 25.70
C PRO A 55 17.55 -8.36 24.47
N TRP A 56 17.23 -7.80 23.30
CA TRP A 56 17.34 -8.50 22.02
C TRP A 56 18.75 -8.40 21.44
N THR A 57 19.33 -9.55 21.09
CA THR A 57 20.62 -9.65 20.41
C THR A 57 20.45 -10.10 18.96
N TRP A 58 21.36 -9.65 18.09
CA TRP A 58 21.35 -10.09 16.69
C TRP A 58 21.48 -11.62 16.61
N PRO A 59 20.57 -12.31 15.89
CA PRO A 59 20.45 -13.77 15.98
C PRO A 59 21.48 -14.55 15.16
N ILE A 60 22.20 -13.87 14.27
CA ILE A 60 23.17 -14.47 13.37
C ILE A 60 24.54 -13.86 13.65
N GLU A 61 25.51 -14.68 14.04
CA GLU A 61 26.86 -14.21 14.35
C GLU A 61 27.67 -14.04 13.05
N LEU A 62 27.68 -12.82 12.53
CA LEU A 62 28.24 -12.51 11.21
C LEU A 62 29.76 -12.71 11.12
N SER A 63 30.48 -12.63 12.24
CA SER A 63 31.93 -12.86 12.34
C SER A 63 32.35 -14.30 12.01
N ARG A 64 31.41 -15.26 12.07
CA ARG A 64 31.69 -16.68 11.80
C ARG A 64 31.72 -17.03 10.33
N TYR A 65 31.31 -16.12 9.45
CA TYR A 65 31.24 -16.38 8.01
C TYR A 65 32.31 -15.61 7.27
N ASP A 66 32.89 -16.23 6.24
CA ASP A 66 33.66 -15.52 5.23
C ASP A 66 32.70 -14.77 4.29
N ARG A 67 32.73 -13.44 4.40
CA ARG A 67 31.87 -12.49 3.68
C ARG A 67 32.52 -11.97 2.39
N CYS A 68 33.56 -12.62 1.88
CA CYS A 68 34.21 -12.22 0.64
C CYS A 68 33.21 -12.21 -0.54
N ALA A 69 33.17 -11.08 -1.25
CA ALA A 69 32.32 -10.87 -2.42
C ALA A 69 32.74 -11.74 -3.61
N MET A 70 34.02 -12.04 -3.73
CA MET A 70 34.57 -12.83 -4.82
C MET A 70 34.30 -14.32 -4.62
N LEU A 71 34.10 -15.01 -5.74
CA LEU A 71 34.02 -16.47 -5.77
C LEU A 71 35.42 -17.03 -5.95
N THR A 72 35.69 -18.15 -5.29
CA THR A 72 36.85 -18.97 -5.63
C THR A 72 36.61 -19.72 -6.94
N ALA A 73 37.67 -20.15 -7.63
CA ALA A 73 37.54 -20.91 -8.87
C ALA A 73 36.68 -22.19 -8.69
N GLY A 74 36.85 -22.88 -7.55
CA GLY A 74 36.06 -24.07 -7.21
C GLY A 74 34.59 -23.76 -6.93
N GLU A 75 34.28 -22.58 -6.38
CA GLU A 75 32.89 -22.13 -6.22
C GLU A 75 32.25 -21.78 -7.58
N GLU A 76 32.97 -21.08 -8.47
CA GLU A 76 32.45 -20.73 -9.80
C GLU A 76 32.17 -21.98 -10.64
N GLU A 77 33.08 -22.95 -10.64
CA GLU A 77 32.90 -24.24 -11.32
C GLU A 77 31.68 -24.98 -10.79
N MET A 78 31.56 -25.12 -9.46
CA MET A 78 30.43 -25.83 -8.84
C MET A 78 29.10 -25.10 -9.04
N LEU A 79 29.09 -23.77 -8.97
CA LEU A 79 27.89 -22.97 -9.26
C LEU A 79 27.44 -23.15 -10.71
N THR A 80 28.38 -23.16 -11.67
CA THR A 80 28.08 -23.41 -13.10
C THR A 80 27.49 -24.80 -13.28
N ARG A 81 28.13 -25.82 -12.70
CA ARG A 81 27.64 -27.20 -12.74
C ARG A 81 26.24 -27.32 -12.15
N TYR A 82 25.95 -26.66 -11.04
CA TYR A 82 24.60 -26.67 -10.47
C TYR A 82 23.61 -25.82 -11.28
N ALA A 83 24.03 -24.71 -11.89
CA ALA A 83 23.16 -23.93 -12.76
C ALA A 83 22.70 -24.77 -13.97
N GLU A 84 23.60 -25.57 -14.54
CA GLU A 84 23.37 -26.43 -15.70
C GLU A 84 22.66 -27.76 -15.36
N ALA A 85 22.96 -28.39 -14.22
CA ALA A 85 22.56 -29.77 -13.94
C ALA A 85 21.14 -29.98 -13.37
N TYR A 86 20.37 -28.94 -13.04
CA TYR A 86 19.16 -29.16 -12.20
C TYR A 86 17.94 -29.74 -12.94
N ARG A 87 17.92 -31.09 -13.02
CA ARG A 87 16.74 -31.98 -13.00
C ARG A 87 16.69 -32.69 -11.62
N PHE A 88 15.79 -32.21 -10.76
CA PHE A 88 15.26 -32.79 -9.49
C PHE A 88 16.11 -33.72 -8.61
N TYR A 89 16.41 -33.27 -7.37
CA TYR A 89 16.37 -34.13 -6.17
C TYR A 89 15.08 -33.88 -5.39
N ARG A 90 14.37 -34.96 -5.08
CA ARG A 90 13.11 -34.96 -4.34
C ARG A 90 13.45 -35.15 -2.85
N TYR A 91 13.31 -34.06 -2.08
CA TYR A 91 13.34 -34.03 -0.61
C TYR A 91 14.73 -34.10 0.04
N GLY A 92 15.16 -32.99 0.65
CA GLY A 92 16.32 -32.95 1.55
C GLY A 92 16.31 -31.65 2.37
N ARG A 93 16.48 -31.76 3.70
CA ARG A 93 16.57 -30.64 4.66
C ARG A 93 17.97 -30.00 4.61
N THR A 94 18.97 -30.80 4.33
CA THR A 94 20.33 -30.41 3.95
C THR A 94 20.47 -30.75 2.48
N MET A 95 20.42 -29.73 1.62
CA MET A 95 21.03 -29.88 0.32
C MET A 95 22.53 -29.82 0.57
N ASP A 96 23.18 -30.97 0.60
CA ASP A 96 24.62 -31.04 0.70
C ASP A 96 25.20 -30.72 -0.67
N PHE A 97 25.81 -29.55 -0.78
CA PHE A 97 26.47 -29.08 -2.00
C PHE A 97 27.98 -29.35 -1.97
N GLY A 98 28.44 -30.14 -1.00
CA GLY A 98 29.84 -30.41 -0.74
C GLY A 98 30.58 -29.25 -0.05
N PRO A 99 31.84 -29.48 0.32
CA PRO A 99 32.66 -28.50 1.03
C PRO A 99 32.89 -27.23 0.22
N SER A 100 32.95 -27.32 -1.11
CA SER A 100 33.26 -26.20 -2.01
C SER A 100 32.24 -25.07 -1.94
N LEU A 101 30.95 -25.37 -1.73
CA LEU A 101 29.89 -24.35 -1.62
C LEU A 101 29.48 -24.07 -0.17
N ASN A 102 30.10 -24.72 0.82
CA ASN A 102 29.69 -24.60 2.22
C ASN A 102 29.78 -23.15 2.71
N ARG A 103 30.83 -22.42 2.30
CA ARG A 103 31.00 -20.99 2.60
C ARG A 103 29.79 -20.14 2.20
N LEU A 104 29.20 -20.43 1.04
CA LEU A 104 28.06 -19.68 0.50
C LEU A 104 26.72 -20.17 1.05
N VAL A 105 26.59 -21.48 1.30
CA VAL A 105 25.31 -22.10 1.64
C VAL A 105 25.03 -22.11 3.14
N GLN A 106 26.06 -22.23 3.97
CA GLN A 106 25.91 -22.28 5.43
C GLN A 106 25.21 -21.04 6.01
N PRO A 107 25.60 -19.78 5.67
CA PRO A 107 24.91 -18.60 6.19
C PRO A 107 23.42 -18.54 5.80
N LEU A 108 23.11 -19.01 4.58
CA LEU A 108 21.73 -19.09 4.07
C LEU A 108 20.92 -20.11 4.88
N ASN A 109 21.47 -21.30 5.11
CA ASN A 109 20.81 -22.33 5.90
C ASN A 109 20.57 -21.88 7.34
N ASP A 110 21.56 -21.29 8.00
CA ASP A 110 21.44 -20.79 9.38
C ASP A 110 20.34 -19.74 9.49
N THR A 111 20.27 -18.81 8.52
CA THR A 111 19.20 -17.81 8.45
C THR A 111 17.84 -18.44 8.18
N LEU A 112 17.76 -19.46 7.33
CA LEU A 112 16.53 -20.18 7.02
C LEU A 112 16.03 -21.02 8.20
N ASP A 113 16.94 -21.60 8.97
CA ASP A 113 16.64 -22.27 10.23
C ASP A 113 16.10 -21.29 11.27
N TYR A 114 16.76 -20.12 11.42
CA TYR A 114 16.30 -19.06 12.30
C TYR A 114 14.91 -18.54 11.92
N THR A 115 14.67 -18.26 10.63
CA THR A 115 13.38 -17.71 10.15
C THR A 115 12.26 -18.75 10.06
N GLY A 116 12.56 -20.01 10.34
CA GLY A 116 11.58 -21.09 10.43
C GLY A 116 10.98 -21.50 9.07
N ILE A 117 11.77 -21.53 8.00
CA ILE A 117 11.28 -21.98 6.69
C ILE A 117 10.75 -23.42 6.75
N LYS A 118 9.70 -23.73 5.98
CA LYS A 118 9.25 -25.11 5.78
C LYS A 118 10.22 -25.85 4.87
N THR A 119 10.49 -27.12 5.14
CA THR A 119 11.46 -27.94 4.38
C THR A 119 11.23 -27.91 2.87
N ASN A 120 9.98 -27.98 2.42
CA ASN A 120 9.66 -27.94 0.98
C ASN A 120 10.02 -26.61 0.30
N HIS A 121 10.04 -25.50 1.04
CA HIS A 121 10.33 -24.17 0.51
C HIS A 121 11.84 -23.85 0.51
N ARG A 122 12.61 -24.46 1.42
CA ARG A 122 14.07 -24.28 1.57
C ARG A 122 14.80 -24.44 0.24
N LYS A 123 14.57 -25.54 -0.46
CA LYS A 123 15.24 -25.83 -1.74
C LYS A 123 15.04 -24.73 -2.78
N TYR A 124 13.86 -24.11 -2.84
CA TYR A 124 13.57 -23.07 -3.83
C TYR A 124 14.30 -21.76 -3.52
N VAL A 125 14.55 -21.48 -2.24
CA VAL A 125 15.32 -20.32 -1.80
C VAL A 125 16.81 -20.57 -2.04
N LEU A 126 17.34 -21.74 -1.68
CA LEU A 126 18.75 -22.06 -1.92
C LEU A 126 19.09 -22.05 -3.41
N LEU A 127 18.29 -22.73 -4.24
CA LEU A 127 18.50 -22.76 -5.70
C LEU A 127 18.42 -21.37 -6.33
N PHE A 128 17.60 -20.49 -5.78
CA PHE A 128 17.55 -19.10 -6.22
C PHE A 128 18.89 -18.42 -6.00
N PHE A 129 19.42 -18.47 -4.77
CA PHE A 129 20.70 -17.85 -4.46
C PHE A 129 21.85 -18.43 -5.31
N LEU A 130 21.90 -19.75 -5.50
CA LEU A 130 22.95 -20.37 -6.32
C LEU A 130 22.90 -19.87 -7.76
N ARG A 131 21.70 -19.80 -8.37
CA ARG A 131 21.54 -19.26 -9.73
C ARG A 131 21.91 -17.79 -9.81
N GLU A 132 21.44 -17.00 -8.87
CA GLU A 132 21.70 -15.56 -8.84
C GLU A 132 23.20 -15.23 -8.61
N MET A 133 23.92 -16.07 -7.84
CA MET A 133 25.38 -15.97 -7.67
C MET A 133 26.14 -16.44 -8.92
N ALA A 134 25.68 -17.51 -9.58
CA ALA A 134 26.25 -17.98 -10.85
C ALA A 134 26.10 -16.92 -11.96
N GLU A 135 24.90 -16.35 -12.10
CA GLU A 135 24.59 -15.32 -13.11
C GLU A 135 25.41 -14.04 -12.89
N ARG A 136 25.61 -13.62 -11.63
CA ARG A 136 26.39 -12.41 -11.30
C ARG A 136 27.89 -12.64 -11.10
N LYS A 137 28.32 -13.91 -11.14
CA LYS A 137 29.69 -14.35 -10.87
C LYS A 137 30.28 -13.76 -9.58
N ARG A 138 29.45 -13.62 -8.54
CA ARG A 138 29.84 -13.08 -7.23
C ARG A 138 28.95 -13.63 -6.13
N SER A 139 29.46 -13.67 -4.90
CA SER A 139 28.68 -14.08 -3.74
C SER A 139 27.61 -13.03 -3.39
N PHE A 140 26.55 -13.46 -2.70
CA PHE A 140 25.48 -12.55 -2.26
C PHE A 140 25.97 -11.48 -1.26
N TRP A 141 27.14 -11.68 -0.64
CA TRP A 141 27.77 -10.68 0.23
C TRP A 141 28.18 -9.42 -0.51
N GLY A 142 28.46 -9.51 -1.81
CA GLY A 142 28.86 -8.39 -2.66
C GLY A 142 27.74 -7.76 -3.49
N TRP A 143 26.47 -8.10 -3.22
CA TRP A 143 25.34 -7.53 -3.95
C TRP A 143 25.00 -6.13 -3.46
N THR A 144 24.81 -5.21 -4.41
CA THR A 144 24.35 -3.84 -4.18
C THR A 144 22.88 -3.79 -3.78
N THR A 145 22.43 -2.65 -3.25
CA THR A 145 21.02 -2.42 -2.92
C THR A 145 20.09 -2.64 -4.12
N GLU A 146 20.48 -2.17 -5.31
CA GLU A 146 19.66 -2.35 -6.53
C GLU A 146 19.55 -3.82 -6.92
N GLU A 147 20.66 -4.57 -6.86
CA GLU A 147 20.65 -6.01 -7.14
C GLU A 147 19.76 -6.77 -6.16
N TRP A 148 19.80 -6.42 -4.87
CA TRP A 148 18.90 -6.97 -3.86
C TRP A 148 17.43 -6.69 -4.17
N ILE A 149 17.09 -5.44 -4.48
CA ILE A 149 15.71 -5.04 -4.81
C ILE A 149 15.22 -5.83 -6.02
N ASP A 150 15.99 -5.87 -7.10
CA ASP A 150 15.62 -6.58 -8.32
C ASP A 150 15.43 -8.09 -8.06
N SER A 151 16.39 -8.74 -7.39
CA SER A 151 16.30 -10.15 -6.97
C SER A 151 15.05 -10.44 -6.12
N ILE A 152 14.74 -9.59 -5.15
CA ILE A 152 13.59 -9.73 -4.25
C ILE A 152 12.27 -9.54 -5.02
N GLU A 153 12.21 -8.61 -5.97
CA GLU A 153 11.00 -8.29 -6.71
C GLU A 153 10.68 -9.28 -7.84
N ARG A 154 11.70 -9.89 -8.46
CA ARG A 154 11.52 -10.98 -9.43
C ARG A 154 10.82 -12.20 -8.82
N ARG A 155 10.81 -12.33 -7.48
CA ARG A 155 10.26 -13.50 -6.77
C ARG A 155 8.92 -13.20 -6.11
N ARG A 156 7.88 -13.93 -6.54
CA ARG A 156 6.56 -13.91 -5.89
C ARG A 156 6.49 -14.84 -4.67
N MET A 157 7.04 -16.05 -4.80
CA MET A 157 7.01 -17.08 -3.76
C MET A 157 8.24 -17.00 -2.86
N GLU A 158 8.06 -17.22 -1.56
CA GLU A 158 9.11 -17.18 -0.53
C GLU A 158 9.91 -15.87 -0.40
N ARG A 159 9.42 -14.79 -1.01
CA ARG A 159 10.01 -13.45 -1.00
C ARG A 159 10.44 -13.00 0.40
N GLN A 160 9.59 -13.23 1.39
CA GLN A 160 9.83 -12.98 2.81
C GLN A 160 11.12 -13.60 3.38
N HIS A 161 11.53 -14.79 2.91
CA HIS A 161 12.76 -15.44 3.36
C HIS A 161 13.98 -14.84 2.69
N ILE A 162 13.87 -14.44 1.41
CA ILE A 162 14.93 -13.74 0.69
C ILE A 162 15.17 -12.37 1.33
N VAL A 163 14.10 -11.62 1.64
CA VAL A 163 14.20 -10.35 2.37
C VAL A 163 14.83 -10.55 3.76
N ALA A 164 14.46 -11.61 4.47
CA ALA A 164 15.06 -11.90 5.77
C ALA A 164 16.55 -12.22 5.68
N ILE A 165 16.99 -12.91 4.62
CA ILE A 165 18.41 -13.15 4.33
C ILE A 165 19.14 -11.83 4.08
N ALA A 166 18.61 -10.98 3.19
CA ALA A 166 19.20 -9.67 2.90
C ALA A 166 19.31 -8.80 4.18
N TYR A 167 18.26 -8.81 5.00
CA TYR A 167 18.19 -8.03 6.24
C TYR A 167 19.16 -8.53 7.32
N LEU A 168 19.23 -9.85 7.53
CA LEU A 168 20.01 -10.48 8.59
C LEU A 168 21.50 -10.62 8.27
N LEU A 169 21.84 -10.89 7.01
CA LEU A 169 23.22 -11.12 6.58
C LEU A 169 23.86 -9.87 5.97
N CYS A 170 23.15 -9.14 5.12
CA CYS A 170 23.74 -8.13 4.23
C CYS A 170 23.33 -6.69 4.58
N ASP A 171 22.89 -6.45 5.81
CA ASP A 171 22.52 -5.12 6.32
C ASP A 171 21.47 -4.37 5.46
N PHE A 172 20.66 -5.09 4.67
CA PHE A 172 19.69 -4.46 3.78
C PHE A 172 18.63 -3.65 4.55
N ALA A 173 18.61 -2.33 4.35
CA ALA A 173 17.74 -1.39 5.08
C ALA A 173 16.65 -0.73 4.20
N ASP A 174 16.72 -0.89 2.88
CA ASP A 174 15.86 -0.23 1.87
C ASP A 174 14.51 -0.92 1.66
N LEU A 175 13.92 -1.46 2.73
CA LEU A 175 12.66 -2.19 2.69
C LEU A 175 11.49 -1.34 2.13
N HIS A 176 11.55 -0.01 2.28
CA HIS A 176 10.56 0.94 1.77
C HIS A 176 10.52 1.05 0.24
N ARG A 177 11.58 0.64 -0.44
CA ARG A 177 11.68 0.63 -1.91
C ARG A 177 11.03 -0.60 -2.54
N LEU A 178 10.72 -1.61 -1.72
CA LEU A 178 10.13 -2.87 -2.16
C LEU A 178 8.63 -2.73 -2.47
N LYS A 179 8.15 -3.33 -3.57
CA LYS A 179 6.70 -3.46 -3.84
C LYS A 179 5.95 -4.19 -2.72
N CYS A 180 4.69 -3.83 -2.47
CA CYS A 180 3.83 -4.46 -1.45
C CYS A 180 4.45 -4.51 -0.04
N ASP A 181 5.19 -3.48 0.32
CA ASP A 181 5.98 -3.34 1.55
C ASP A 181 5.22 -3.64 2.85
N HIS A 182 3.93 -3.32 2.95
CA HIS A 182 3.16 -3.63 4.17
C HIS A 182 3.18 -5.11 4.57
N VAL A 183 2.94 -6.00 3.60
CA VAL A 183 2.98 -7.45 3.84
C VAL A 183 4.40 -7.89 4.17
N VAL A 184 5.41 -7.23 3.58
CA VAL A 184 6.81 -7.49 3.86
C VAL A 184 7.15 -7.15 5.31
N TYR A 185 6.82 -5.97 5.81
CA TYR A 185 7.17 -5.57 7.18
C TYR A 185 6.57 -6.50 8.23
N VAL A 186 5.27 -6.77 8.16
CA VAL A 186 4.58 -7.63 9.14
C VAL A 186 5.17 -9.05 9.12
N CYS A 187 5.34 -9.63 7.93
CA CYS A 187 5.87 -10.98 7.80
C CYS A 187 7.35 -11.06 8.17
N LEU A 188 8.15 -10.05 7.82
CA LEU A 188 9.57 -9.98 8.15
C LEU A 188 9.78 -9.82 9.66
N ALA A 189 9.10 -8.86 10.29
CA ALA A 189 9.17 -8.65 11.74
C ALA A 189 8.82 -9.93 12.52
N ARG A 190 7.76 -10.64 12.13
CA ARG A 190 7.40 -11.94 12.75
C ARG A 190 8.46 -13.02 12.57
N LYS A 191 9.23 -13.01 11.47
CA LYS A 191 10.31 -13.98 11.22
C LYS A 191 11.59 -13.61 11.95
N VAL A 192 11.93 -12.32 11.97
CA VAL A 192 13.13 -11.78 12.58
C VAL A 192 12.99 -11.75 14.10
N PHE A 193 11.98 -11.06 14.61
CA PHE A 193 11.79 -10.86 16.05
C PHE A 193 11.00 -11.99 16.70
N GLY A 194 10.11 -12.65 15.96
CA GLY A 194 9.32 -13.77 16.46
C GLY A 194 7.82 -13.51 16.41
N ARG A 195 7.05 -14.57 16.13
CA ARG A 195 5.61 -14.45 15.91
C ARG A 195 4.87 -14.03 17.18
N ASP A 196 5.21 -14.63 18.30
CA ASP A 196 4.47 -14.49 19.55
C ASP A 196 4.72 -13.13 20.17
N TYR A 197 5.99 -12.70 20.24
CA TYR A 197 6.31 -11.36 20.74
C TYR A 197 5.75 -10.24 19.87
N MET A 198 5.84 -10.36 18.53
CA MET A 198 5.21 -9.38 17.64
C MET A 198 3.68 -9.36 17.76
N LYS A 199 3.04 -10.47 18.13
CA LYS A 199 1.63 -10.47 18.48
C LYS A 199 1.37 -9.65 19.76
N THR A 200 2.15 -9.86 20.82
CA THR A 200 2.06 -9.06 22.06
C THR A 200 2.22 -7.56 21.78
N VAL A 201 3.23 -7.18 21.01
CA VAL A 201 3.45 -5.78 20.57
C VAL A 201 2.24 -5.25 19.80
N SER A 202 1.67 -6.07 18.91
CA SER A 202 0.49 -5.67 18.12
C SER A 202 -0.73 -5.47 19.01
N ASP A 203 -0.97 -6.37 19.95
CA ASP A 203 -2.11 -6.32 20.84
C ASP A 203 -2.04 -5.09 21.76
N ARG A 204 -0.84 -4.75 22.29
CA ARG A 204 -0.61 -3.54 23.09
C ARG A 204 -0.94 -2.26 22.31
N VAL A 205 -0.46 -2.15 21.07
CA VAL A 205 -0.74 -0.98 20.22
C VAL A 205 -2.21 -0.94 19.81
N HIS A 206 -2.79 -2.08 19.42
CA HIS A 206 -4.19 -2.17 19.02
C HIS A 206 -5.15 -1.79 20.15
N ALA A 207 -4.87 -2.18 21.39
CA ALA A 207 -5.70 -1.83 22.54
C ALA A 207 -5.88 -0.31 22.69
N LEU A 208 -4.78 0.45 22.66
CA LEU A 208 -4.80 1.92 22.74
C LEU A 208 -5.50 2.56 21.54
N LEU A 209 -5.25 2.04 20.34
CA LEU A 209 -5.89 2.54 19.13
C LEU A 209 -7.42 2.35 19.18
N LEU A 210 -7.87 1.21 19.70
CA LEU A 210 -9.30 0.92 19.87
C LEU A 210 -9.94 1.87 20.89
N GLU A 211 -9.28 2.09 22.03
CA GLU A 211 -9.73 3.03 23.06
C GLU A 211 -9.92 4.44 22.51
N TRP A 212 -9.01 4.90 21.64
CA TRP A 212 -9.07 6.22 21.03
C TRP A 212 -9.98 6.32 19.79
N GLY A 213 -10.77 5.28 19.52
CA GLY A 213 -11.75 5.30 18.42
C GLY A 213 -11.16 5.10 17.02
N TYR A 214 -9.93 4.59 16.88
CA TYR A 214 -9.35 4.22 15.58
C TYR A 214 -9.94 2.91 15.01
N ILE A 215 -11.26 2.81 14.99
CA ILE A 215 -12.04 1.60 14.66
C ILE A 215 -12.18 1.41 13.14
N LYS A 216 -11.85 2.44 12.34
CA LYS A 216 -12.07 2.40 10.88
C LYS A 216 -11.18 1.35 10.21
N HIS A 217 -11.83 0.45 9.47
CA HIS A 217 -11.16 -0.61 8.70
C HIS A 217 -10.04 -0.04 7.80
N GLY A 218 -8.86 -0.63 7.90
CA GLY A 218 -7.65 -0.22 7.16
C GLY A 218 -6.83 0.92 7.78
N MET A 219 -7.35 1.67 8.76
CA MET A 219 -6.54 2.68 9.47
C MET A 219 -5.56 1.99 10.43
N SER A 220 -6.07 1.07 11.23
CA SER A 220 -5.28 0.26 12.16
C SER A 220 -4.14 -0.49 11.45
N ASP A 221 -4.42 -1.09 10.28
CA ASP A 221 -3.42 -1.79 9.47
C ASP A 221 -2.30 -0.84 8.98
N ARG A 222 -2.64 0.40 8.62
CA ARG A 222 -1.64 1.41 8.23
C ARG A 222 -0.78 1.87 9.40
N ILE A 223 -1.34 1.93 10.61
CA ILE A 223 -0.57 2.26 11.81
C ILE A 223 0.37 1.10 12.12
N MET A 224 -0.14 -0.13 12.13
CA MET A 224 0.67 -1.34 12.33
C MET A 224 1.79 -1.49 11.30
N ARG A 225 1.54 -1.09 10.05
CA ARG A 225 2.60 -0.97 9.03
C ARG A 225 3.74 -0.10 9.55
N THR A 226 3.42 1.11 9.98
CA THR A 226 4.39 2.09 10.49
C THR A 226 5.10 1.56 11.74
N VAL A 227 4.40 0.86 12.63
CA VAL A 227 5.02 0.21 13.80
C VAL A 227 6.11 -0.77 13.35
N PHE A 228 5.76 -1.78 12.55
CA PHE A 228 6.73 -2.81 12.16
C PHE A 228 7.86 -2.28 11.29
N GLU A 229 7.56 -1.31 10.42
CA GLU A 229 8.59 -0.63 9.64
C GLU A 229 9.59 0.10 10.53
N THR A 230 9.12 0.79 11.58
CA THR A 230 10.02 1.51 12.49
C THR A 230 10.86 0.54 13.32
N LEU A 231 10.26 -0.54 13.84
CA LEU A 231 10.99 -1.59 14.57
C LEU A 231 12.07 -2.25 13.69
N LEU A 232 11.74 -2.57 12.45
CA LEU A 232 12.71 -3.11 11.49
C LEU A 232 13.80 -2.09 11.11
N PHE A 233 13.43 -0.81 11.02
CA PHE A 233 14.37 0.28 10.71
C PHE A 233 15.40 0.45 11.82
N ILE A 234 14.98 0.48 13.08
CA ILE A 234 15.89 0.61 14.23
C ILE A 234 16.55 -0.72 14.62
N ARG A 235 16.23 -1.81 13.90
CA ARG A 235 16.72 -3.16 14.16
C ARG A 235 16.46 -3.63 15.60
N SER A 236 15.29 -3.32 16.14
CA SER A 236 14.89 -3.71 17.50
C SER A 236 13.41 -4.08 17.57
N PRO A 237 13.04 -5.10 18.37
CA PRO A 237 11.65 -5.48 18.58
C PRO A 237 10.92 -4.63 19.63
N HIS A 238 11.62 -3.79 20.39
CA HIS A 238 11.05 -3.14 21.57
C HIS A 238 10.53 -1.73 21.27
N LEU A 239 9.33 -1.45 21.77
CA LEU A 239 8.68 -0.15 21.57
C LEU A 239 9.36 0.97 22.35
N ASP A 240 9.91 0.68 23.53
CA ASP A 240 10.55 1.62 24.45
C ASP A 240 11.87 2.22 23.92
N GLN A 241 12.50 1.58 22.93
CA GLN A 241 13.70 2.09 22.25
C GLN A 241 13.38 3.06 21.11
N LEU A 242 12.09 3.31 20.83
CA LEU A 242 11.67 4.19 19.76
C LEU A 242 11.74 5.67 20.17
N THR A 243 12.19 6.50 19.24
CA THR A 243 12.27 7.96 19.43
C THR A 243 11.47 8.65 18.33
N LEU A 244 11.16 9.94 18.55
CA LEU A 244 10.52 10.75 17.52
C LEU A 244 11.38 10.90 16.26
N GLU A 245 12.70 10.91 16.41
CA GLU A 245 13.64 11.00 15.27
C GLU A 245 13.60 9.72 14.41
N HIS A 246 13.46 8.54 15.02
CA HIS A 246 13.26 7.30 14.29
C HIS A 246 11.99 7.36 13.43
N LEU A 247 10.89 7.89 13.99
CA LEU A 247 9.63 8.06 13.27
C LEU A 247 9.77 9.04 12.10
N LYS A 248 10.39 10.20 12.33
CA LYS A 248 10.64 11.21 11.28
C LYS A 248 11.49 10.63 10.14
N ALA A 249 12.56 9.90 10.47
CA ALA A 249 13.42 9.26 9.48
C ALA A 249 12.67 8.24 8.61
N VAL A 250 11.80 7.42 9.20
CA VAL A 250 10.97 6.47 8.46
C VAL A 250 10.00 7.17 7.52
N ILE A 251 9.41 8.30 7.93
CA ILE A 251 8.50 9.04 7.05
C ILE A 251 9.20 9.80 5.94
N ALA A 252 10.37 10.37 6.20
CA ALA A 252 11.12 11.11 5.19
C ALA A 252 11.43 10.25 3.95
N ARG A 253 11.47 8.92 4.11
CA ARG A 253 11.66 7.93 3.03
C ARG A 253 10.43 7.72 2.14
N LYS A 254 9.26 8.23 2.53
CA LYS A 254 8.00 8.03 1.80
C LYS A 254 7.60 9.29 1.03
N PRO A 255 6.89 9.13 -0.11
CA PRO A 255 6.28 10.27 -0.78
C PRO A 255 5.34 11.03 0.18
N PRO A 256 5.27 12.37 0.14
CA PRO A 256 4.59 13.23 1.13
C PRO A 256 3.10 12.91 1.42
N ARG A 257 2.46 12.09 0.60
CA ARG A 257 1.03 11.75 0.69
C ARG A 257 0.77 10.46 1.52
N LEU A 258 1.80 9.69 1.85
CA LEU A 258 1.71 8.41 2.56
C LEU A 258 2.37 8.52 3.95
N GLY A 259 1.63 8.93 4.98
CA GLY A 259 2.10 8.68 6.36
C GLY A 259 1.74 9.68 7.44
N SER A 260 1.33 10.91 7.11
CA SER A 260 1.20 11.96 8.13
C SER A 260 0.23 11.65 9.27
N TYR A 261 -0.83 10.89 9.01
CA TYR A 261 -1.78 10.52 10.08
C TYR A 261 -1.34 9.28 10.87
N SER A 262 -0.75 8.27 10.19
CA SER A 262 -0.32 7.04 10.84
C SER A 262 0.85 7.26 11.80
N ILE A 263 1.81 8.12 11.43
CA ILE A 263 2.94 8.46 12.31
C ILE A 263 2.46 9.22 13.54
N VAL A 264 1.51 10.15 13.38
CA VAL A 264 1.03 10.96 14.50
C VAL A 264 0.28 10.06 15.45
N ALA A 265 -0.61 9.20 14.94
CA ALA A 265 -1.28 8.19 15.75
C ALA A 265 -0.27 7.29 16.50
N PHE A 266 0.79 6.85 15.82
CA PHE A 266 1.81 6.04 16.46
C PHE A 266 2.63 6.81 17.51
N SER A 267 3.01 8.06 17.24
CA SER A 267 3.71 8.91 18.21
C SER A 267 2.86 9.18 19.45
N ARG A 268 1.53 9.30 19.30
CA ARG A 268 0.59 9.38 20.42
C ARG A 268 0.59 8.10 21.23
N VAL A 269 0.58 6.94 20.57
CA VAL A 269 0.71 5.64 21.25
C VAL A 269 2.00 5.59 22.07
N LEU A 270 3.14 5.97 21.49
CA LEU A 270 4.42 6.00 22.21
C LEU A 270 4.41 6.98 23.38
N ALA A 271 3.81 8.16 23.23
CA ALA A 271 3.69 9.14 24.31
C ALA A 271 2.81 8.61 25.45
N SER A 272 1.69 7.97 25.11
CA SER A 272 0.81 7.33 26.10
C SER A 272 1.46 6.15 26.81
N MET A 273 2.43 5.48 26.18
CA MET A 273 3.24 4.42 26.80
C MET A 273 4.40 4.98 27.63
N GLY A 274 4.61 6.31 27.67
CA GLY A 274 5.73 6.95 28.36
C GLY A 274 7.07 6.81 27.65
N THR A 275 7.09 6.33 26.40
CA THR A 275 8.31 6.11 25.61
C THR A 275 8.89 7.41 25.07
N VAL A 276 8.04 8.34 24.65
CA VAL A 276 8.44 9.66 24.16
C VAL A 276 7.75 10.74 25.00
N PRO A 277 8.39 11.90 25.23
CA PRO A 277 7.85 12.92 26.12
C PRO A 277 6.58 13.57 25.55
N GLU A 278 6.51 13.74 24.22
CA GLU A 278 5.37 14.36 23.55
C GLU A 278 5.11 13.71 22.19
N ALA A 279 3.86 13.69 21.77
CA ALA A 279 3.47 13.18 20.46
C ALA A 279 3.76 14.19 19.34
N LEU A 280 3.91 13.71 18.11
CA LEU A 280 4.03 14.59 16.95
C LEU A 280 2.70 15.28 16.67
N GLU A 281 2.76 16.56 16.33
CA GLU A 281 1.58 17.32 15.93
C GLU A 281 1.22 17.11 14.47
N ILE A 282 -0.10 17.10 14.18
CA ILE A 282 -0.60 17.09 12.80
C ILE A 282 -0.39 18.47 12.19
N HIS A 283 0.76 18.67 11.56
CA HIS A 283 0.99 19.82 10.69
C HIS A 283 0.26 19.58 9.36
N ARG A 284 -1.02 19.98 9.29
CA ARG A 284 -1.68 20.22 8.00
C ARG A 284 -1.27 21.63 7.60
N PRO A 285 -0.43 21.84 6.58
CA PRO A 285 -0.45 23.13 5.93
C PRO A 285 -1.87 23.30 5.41
N VAL A 286 -2.66 24.14 6.09
CA VAL A 286 -3.94 24.63 5.59
C VAL A 286 -3.59 25.64 4.51
N SER A 287 -2.93 25.18 3.45
CA SER A 287 -2.98 25.92 2.20
C SER A 287 -4.45 25.89 1.81
N ASP A 288 -5.08 27.06 1.75
CA ASP A 288 -6.38 27.18 1.12
C ASP A 288 -6.17 26.81 -0.35
N LYS A 289 -6.25 25.52 -0.66
CA LYS A 289 -6.06 24.99 -2.02
C LYS A 289 -6.97 25.71 -3.01
N LYS A 290 -8.07 26.30 -2.53
CA LYS A 290 -9.07 27.06 -3.28
C LYS A 290 -8.61 28.47 -3.67
N SER A 291 -7.54 28.97 -3.05
CA SER A 291 -6.86 30.23 -3.42
C SER A 291 -5.67 29.99 -4.36
N SER A 292 -5.42 28.73 -4.77
CA SER A 292 -4.36 28.42 -5.73
C SER A 292 -4.72 28.97 -7.12
N PRO A 293 -3.86 29.80 -7.74
CA PRO A 293 -4.07 30.30 -9.10
C PRO A 293 -4.22 29.17 -10.14
N ALA A 294 -3.65 27.99 -9.86
CA ALA A 294 -3.76 26.81 -10.71
C ALA A 294 -5.20 26.27 -10.84
N LEU A 295 -6.09 26.59 -9.88
CA LEU A 295 -7.49 26.17 -9.95
C LEU A 295 -8.34 27.01 -10.91
N THR A 296 -7.99 28.27 -11.14
CA THR A 296 -8.74 29.15 -12.05
C THR A 296 -8.14 29.19 -13.45
N LEU A 297 -7.04 28.47 -13.69
CA LEU A 297 -6.44 28.36 -15.01
C LEU A 297 -7.45 27.81 -16.04
N GLY A 298 -7.61 28.54 -17.14
CA GLY A 298 -8.54 28.22 -18.22
C GLY A 298 -10.02 28.55 -17.93
N VAL A 299 -10.33 29.17 -16.79
CA VAL A 299 -11.69 29.60 -16.42
C VAL A 299 -11.84 31.10 -16.72
N PRO A 300 -12.93 31.55 -17.36
CA PRO A 300 -13.20 32.98 -17.52
C PRO A 300 -13.15 33.73 -16.17
N PRO A 301 -12.49 34.89 -16.08
CA PRO A 301 -12.26 35.57 -14.79
C PRO A 301 -13.56 35.88 -14.02
N GLU A 302 -14.58 36.35 -14.73
CA GLU A 302 -15.86 36.70 -14.12
C GLU A 302 -16.64 35.47 -13.65
N TRP A 303 -16.56 34.37 -14.41
CA TRP A 303 -17.08 33.07 -13.98
C TRP A 303 -16.40 32.58 -12.70
N ALA A 304 -15.07 32.64 -12.64
CA ALA A 304 -14.30 32.23 -11.46
C ALA A 304 -14.66 33.08 -10.22
N ARG A 305 -14.81 34.39 -10.40
CA ARG A 305 -15.21 35.33 -9.34
C ARG A 305 -16.59 34.97 -8.78
N LEU A 306 -17.59 34.76 -9.64
CA LEU A 306 -18.95 34.42 -9.22
C LEU A 306 -19.06 33.01 -8.62
N CYS A 307 -18.26 32.04 -9.08
CA CYS A 307 -18.14 30.74 -8.45
C CYS A 307 -17.62 30.86 -7.01
N ARG A 308 -16.61 31.72 -6.78
CA ARG A 308 -16.04 31.95 -5.44
C ARG A 308 -17.04 32.67 -4.55
N LEU A 309 -17.67 33.73 -5.06
CA LEU A 309 -18.70 34.48 -4.33
C LEU A 309 -19.87 33.57 -3.92
N TRP A 310 -20.33 32.69 -4.80
CA TRP A 310 -21.36 31.70 -4.47
C TRP A 310 -20.89 30.69 -3.42
N PHE A 311 -19.65 30.22 -3.51
CA PHE A 311 -19.07 29.34 -2.51
C PHE A 311 -19.04 30.00 -1.11
N ASP A 312 -18.68 31.28 -1.03
CA ASP A 312 -18.56 32.00 0.23
C ASP A 312 -19.94 32.39 0.80
N ARG A 313 -20.88 32.84 -0.04
CA ARG A 313 -22.22 33.34 0.36
C ARG A 313 -23.27 32.27 0.61
N SER A 314 -23.17 31.10 -0.05
CA SER A 314 -24.20 30.06 0.07
C SER A 314 -24.20 29.39 1.46
N THR A 315 -25.40 29.05 1.96
CA THR A 315 -25.61 28.48 3.31
C THR A 315 -25.57 26.95 3.34
N TYR A 316 -25.28 26.30 2.21
CA TYR A 316 -25.20 24.84 2.12
C TYR A 316 -24.02 24.27 2.94
N ALA A 317 -24.12 22.97 3.28
CA ALA A 317 -23.05 22.25 3.96
C ALA A 317 -21.70 22.41 3.23
N ARG A 318 -20.61 22.61 3.99
CA ARG A 318 -19.27 22.91 3.44
C ARG A 318 -18.78 21.85 2.45
N SER A 319 -19.10 20.58 2.68
CA SER A 319 -18.79 19.47 1.78
C SER A 319 -19.49 19.63 0.43
N SER A 320 -20.80 19.92 0.43
CA SER A 320 -21.60 20.14 -0.77
C SER A 320 -21.11 21.36 -1.55
N ARG A 321 -20.91 22.51 -0.88
CA ARG A 321 -20.34 23.71 -1.52
C ARG A 321 -18.99 23.45 -2.17
N THR A 322 -18.15 22.66 -1.52
CA THR A 322 -16.82 22.32 -2.05
C THR A 322 -16.94 21.48 -3.33
N GLN A 323 -17.82 20.49 -3.34
CA GLN A 323 -18.06 19.67 -4.53
C GLN A 323 -18.66 20.50 -5.67
N SER A 324 -19.63 21.38 -5.37
CA SER A 324 -20.23 22.29 -6.34
C SER A 324 -19.22 23.26 -6.93
N TYR A 325 -18.37 23.87 -6.11
CA TYR A 325 -17.34 24.82 -6.55
C TYR A 325 -16.39 24.20 -7.60
N TYR A 326 -15.85 23.01 -7.34
CA TYR A 326 -14.97 22.35 -8.31
C TYR A 326 -15.71 22.01 -9.61
N PHE A 327 -16.95 21.57 -9.52
CA PHE A 327 -17.75 21.28 -10.70
C PHE A 327 -18.06 22.56 -11.52
N LEU A 328 -18.39 23.67 -10.86
CA LEU A 328 -18.62 24.96 -11.54
C LEU A 328 -17.35 25.48 -12.21
N LEU A 329 -16.16 25.28 -11.61
CA LEU A 329 -14.90 25.59 -12.29
C LEU A 329 -14.68 24.71 -13.53
N ASN A 330 -15.06 23.42 -13.49
CA ASN A 330 -14.97 22.57 -14.67
C ASN A 330 -15.88 23.06 -15.81
N VAL A 331 -17.10 23.51 -15.49
CA VAL A 331 -17.99 24.16 -16.47
C VAL A 331 -17.35 25.43 -17.01
N GLY A 332 -16.72 26.23 -16.15
CA GLY A 332 -15.97 27.42 -16.55
C GLY A 332 -14.83 27.11 -17.52
N ARG A 333 -14.09 26.00 -17.32
CA ARG A 333 -13.03 25.60 -18.26
C ARG A 333 -13.57 25.14 -19.60
N TRP A 334 -14.71 24.43 -19.59
CA TRP A 334 -15.41 24.08 -20.82
C TRP A 334 -15.85 25.34 -21.58
N LEU A 335 -16.41 26.34 -20.89
CA LEU A 335 -16.76 27.63 -21.49
C LEU A 335 -15.53 28.33 -22.07
N GLY A 336 -14.46 28.48 -21.29
CA GLY A 336 -13.25 29.17 -21.75
C GLY A 336 -12.59 28.53 -22.98
N HIS A 337 -12.84 27.24 -23.24
CA HIS A 337 -12.31 26.53 -24.40
C HIS A 337 -13.28 26.48 -25.58
N VAL A 338 -14.56 26.16 -25.35
CA VAL A 338 -15.54 25.90 -26.42
C VAL A 338 -16.32 27.17 -26.79
N HIS A 339 -16.53 28.07 -25.83
CA HIS A 339 -17.33 29.30 -25.99
C HIS A 339 -16.55 30.51 -25.45
N PRO A 340 -15.42 30.89 -26.07
CA PRO A 340 -14.53 31.93 -25.53
C PRO A 340 -15.17 33.33 -25.47
N THR A 341 -16.28 33.53 -26.19
CA THR A 341 -17.08 34.77 -26.17
C THR A 341 -18.00 34.87 -24.95
N VAL A 342 -18.25 33.77 -24.24
CA VAL A 342 -19.08 33.72 -23.02
C VAL A 342 -18.19 33.94 -21.80
N LEU A 343 -18.11 35.19 -21.33
CA LEU A 343 -17.17 35.59 -20.29
C LEU A 343 -17.79 35.55 -18.89
N SER A 344 -19.11 35.70 -18.80
CA SER A 344 -19.88 35.76 -17.55
C SER A 344 -21.04 34.76 -17.54
N PRO A 345 -21.45 34.26 -16.35
CA PRO A 345 -22.74 33.59 -16.20
C PRO A 345 -23.93 34.44 -16.68
N GLY A 346 -23.80 35.77 -16.73
CA GLY A 346 -24.84 36.66 -17.26
C GLY A 346 -25.03 36.60 -18.78
N ASP A 347 -24.05 36.07 -19.52
CA ASP A 347 -24.10 35.92 -20.97
C ASP A 347 -24.83 34.63 -21.40
N TRP A 348 -25.26 33.82 -20.43
CA TRP A 348 -25.88 32.53 -20.71
C TRP A 348 -27.25 32.66 -21.36
N THR A 349 -27.42 31.88 -22.42
CA THR A 349 -28.68 31.74 -23.15
C THR A 349 -29.28 30.37 -22.90
N ARG A 350 -30.55 30.21 -23.31
CA ARG A 350 -31.24 28.91 -23.29
C ARG A 350 -30.50 27.85 -24.10
N ASP A 351 -29.96 28.22 -25.26
CA ASP A 351 -29.31 27.28 -26.18
C ASP A 351 -27.99 26.77 -25.59
N LEU A 352 -27.22 27.66 -24.96
CA LEU A 352 -26.00 27.29 -24.26
C LEU A 352 -26.27 26.36 -23.07
N ALA A 353 -27.38 26.60 -22.34
CA ALA A 353 -27.79 25.71 -21.26
C ALA A 353 -28.17 24.31 -21.78
N ALA A 354 -28.87 24.23 -22.92
CA ALA A 354 -29.23 22.95 -23.54
C ALA A 354 -27.99 22.19 -24.04
N GLU A 355 -27.05 22.90 -24.68
CA GLU A 355 -25.77 22.35 -25.11
C GLU A 355 -25.01 21.77 -23.93
N LEU A 356 -24.83 22.53 -22.84
CA LEU A 356 -24.11 22.06 -21.67
C LEU A 356 -24.71 20.79 -21.09
N ILE A 357 -26.04 20.64 -21.05
CA ILE A 357 -26.66 19.41 -20.56
C ILE A 357 -26.25 18.22 -21.42
N SER A 358 -26.25 18.39 -22.76
CA SER A 358 -25.78 17.37 -23.69
C SER A 358 -24.32 16.99 -23.41
N VAL A 359 -23.44 17.99 -23.24
CA VAL A 359 -22.02 17.76 -22.96
C VAL A 359 -21.82 17.08 -21.58
N VAL A 360 -22.51 17.51 -20.52
CA VAL A 360 -22.45 16.90 -19.18
C VAL A 360 -22.92 15.44 -19.20
N CYS A 361 -23.87 15.10 -20.07
CA CYS A 361 -24.32 13.73 -20.26
C CYS A 361 -23.25 12.82 -20.89
N GLN A 362 -22.32 13.39 -21.65
CA GLN A 362 -21.20 12.70 -22.29
C GLN A 362 -19.88 12.81 -21.52
N TRP A 363 -19.80 13.64 -20.47
CA TRP A 363 -18.59 13.81 -19.68
C TRP A 363 -18.12 12.51 -19.03
N HIS A 364 -16.80 12.35 -19.02
CA HIS A 364 -16.08 11.32 -18.30
C HIS A 364 -15.52 11.87 -16.99
N GLY A 365 -15.18 10.97 -16.07
CA GLY A 365 -14.43 11.35 -14.87
C GLY A 365 -13.09 11.99 -15.28
N GLY A 366 -12.82 13.20 -14.76
CA GLY A 366 -11.58 13.93 -15.03
C GLY A 366 -11.67 14.95 -16.16
N ASP A 367 -12.73 14.93 -16.97
CA ASP A 367 -12.94 15.94 -18.00
C ASP A 367 -13.05 17.34 -17.37
N TRP A 368 -12.35 18.29 -17.99
CA TRP A 368 -12.29 19.70 -17.58
C TRP A 368 -11.81 19.94 -16.13
N GLY A 369 -11.17 18.96 -15.49
CA GLY A 369 -10.56 19.09 -14.17
C GLY A 369 -9.29 19.93 -14.19
N SER A 370 -8.87 20.46 -13.04
CA SER A 370 -7.56 21.13 -12.89
C SER A 370 -6.41 20.16 -13.18
N ILE A 371 -5.25 20.70 -13.61
CA ILE A 371 -4.04 19.96 -14.02
C ILE A 371 -3.51 18.97 -12.96
N ASP A 372 -3.90 19.12 -11.69
CA ASP A 372 -3.55 18.19 -10.61
C ASP A 372 -4.74 17.39 -10.06
N PRO A 373 -5.39 16.50 -10.85
CA PRO A 373 -6.36 15.57 -10.28
C PRO A 373 -5.60 14.38 -9.71
N VAL A 374 -5.33 14.47 -8.42
CA VAL A 374 -4.91 13.33 -7.59
C VAL A 374 -5.94 12.21 -7.75
N HIS A 375 -5.58 11.18 -8.50
CA HIS A 375 -6.19 9.85 -8.54
C HIS A 375 -7.74 9.83 -8.62
N ILE A 376 -8.30 10.32 -9.74
CA ILE A 376 -9.73 10.14 -10.04
C ILE A 376 -9.95 8.66 -10.42
N ARG A 377 -10.51 7.87 -9.50
CA ARG A 377 -10.79 6.43 -9.71
C ARG A 377 -11.69 6.13 -10.91
N SER A 378 -12.50 7.10 -11.33
CA SER A 378 -13.40 7.02 -12.48
C SER A 378 -12.85 7.73 -13.72
N ARG A 379 -11.53 7.97 -13.80
CA ARG A 379 -10.94 8.69 -14.95
C ARG A 379 -11.28 7.98 -16.26
N GLY A 380 -11.75 8.72 -17.25
CA GLY A 380 -12.13 8.17 -18.56
C GLY A 380 -13.40 7.30 -18.57
N LYS A 381 -14.14 7.21 -17.45
CA LYS A 381 -15.46 6.54 -17.41
C LYS A 381 -16.57 7.58 -17.46
N ILE A 382 -17.61 7.32 -18.26
CA ILE A 382 -18.79 8.18 -18.33
C ILE A 382 -19.39 8.32 -16.94
N LEU A 383 -19.82 9.53 -16.58
CA LEU A 383 -20.43 9.81 -15.28
C LEU A 383 -21.67 8.94 -15.04
N ALA A 384 -21.85 8.49 -13.80
CA ALA A 384 -23.06 7.77 -13.40
C ALA A 384 -24.31 8.68 -13.53
N PRO A 385 -25.49 8.13 -13.87
CA PRO A 385 -26.72 8.91 -14.01
C PRO A 385 -27.11 9.74 -12.77
N SER A 386 -26.80 9.26 -11.57
CA SER A 386 -26.99 10.01 -10.31
C SER A 386 -26.06 11.23 -10.23
N THR A 387 -24.79 11.06 -10.63
CA THR A 387 -23.80 12.15 -10.67
C THR A 387 -24.17 13.22 -11.69
N ARG A 388 -24.67 12.84 -12.88
CA ARG A 388 -25.17 13.79 -13.89
C ARG A 388 -26.33 14.63 -13.34
N ALA A 389 -27.32 13.98 -12.74
CA ALA A 389 -28.46 14.66 -12.13
C ALA A 389 -28.05 15.62 -11.01
N SER A 390 -27.10 15.22 -10.15
CA SER A 390 -26.56 16.08 -9.09
C SER A 390 -25.82 17.30 -9.64
N ARG A 391 -25.06 17.13 -10.73
CA ARG A 391 -24.37 18.22 -11.44
C ARG A 391 -25.33 19.21 -12.08
N ILE A 392 -26.35 18.71 -12.79
CA ILE A 392 -27.41 19.56 -13.37
C ILE A 392 -28.15 20.33 -12.25
N SER A 393 -28.46 19.66 -11.14
CA SER A 393 -29.09 20.32 -9.97
C SER A 393 -28.20 21.42 -9.38
N THR A 394 -26.88 21.20 -9.32
CA THR A 394 -25.93 22.21 -8.85
C THR A 394 -25.93 23.46 -9.75
N LEU A 395 -25.97 23.29 -11.08
CA LEU A 395 -26.05 24.42 -12.01
C LEU A 395 -27.34 25.21 -11.82
N ARG A 396 -28.48 24.54 -11.64
CA ARG A 396 -29.77 25.19 -11.38
C ARG A 396 -29.72 26.10 -10.16
N ILE A 397 -29.22 25.55 -9.07
CA ILE A 397 -29.08 26.26 -7.80
C ILE A 397 -28.13 27.44 -7.98
N PHE A 398 -26.99 27.24 -8.63
CA PHE A 398 -26.02 28.31 -8.89
C PHE A 398 -26.65 29.48 -9.66
N PHE A 399 -27.29 29.22 -10.80
CA PHE A 399 -27.91 30.29 -11.60
C PHE A 399 -29.09 30.96 -10.89
N ARG A 400 -29.93 30.18 -10.21
CA ARG A 400 -31.03 30.73 -9.40
C ARG A 400 -30.49 31.67 -8.32
N ASP A 401 -29.49 31.22 -7.55
CA ASP A 401 -28.93 32.01 -6.46
C ASP A 401 -28.26 33.29 -7.00
N LEU A 402 -27.55 33.22 -8.14
CA LEU A 402 -26.98 34.41 -8.77
C LEU A 402 -28.06 35.41 -9.25
N GLN A 403 -29.20 34.93 -9.76
CA GLN A 403 -30.33 35.76 -10.18
C GLN A 403 -31.12 36.34 -8.99
N GLU A 404 -31.26 35.59 -7.90
CA GLU A 404 -31.89 36.04 -6.65
C GLU A 404 -31.03 37.07 -5.92
N TRP A 405 -29.70 36.93 -6.00
CA TRP A 405 -28.77 37.92 -5.48
C TRP A 405 -28.51 39.10 -6.43
N GLU A 406 -29.23 39.16 -7.56
CA GLU A 406 -29.15 40.23 -8.56
C GLU A 406 -27.75 40.43 -9.15
N LEU A 407 -26.94 39.36 -9.15
CA LEU A 407 -25.57 39.37 -9.68
C LEU A 407 -25.51 39.15 -11.20
N ILE A 408 -26.58 38.60 -11.78
CA ILE A 408 -26.74 38.39 -13.22
C ILE A 408 -28.17 38.70 -13.66
N PRO A 409 -28.39 39.11 -14.92
CA PRO A 409 -29.73 39.35 -15.45
C PRO A 409 -30.55 38.06 -15.56
N ARG A 410 -31.87 38.17 -15.40
CA ARG A 410 -32.83 37.05 -15.55
C ARG A 410 -33.16 36.77 -17.02
N ARG A 411 -32.15 36.42 -17.83
CA ARG A 411 -32.29 36.14 -19.28
C ARG A 411 -32.90 34.77 -19.59
N PHE A 412 -32.80 33.82 -18.66
CA PHE A 412 -33.41 32.49 -18.78
C PHE A 412 -33.83 32.00 -17.40
N ASP A 413 -34.87 31.16 -17.33
CA ASP A 413 -35.29 30.48 -16.10
C ASP A 413 -34.49 29.17 -15.90
N PRO A 414 -33.57 29.10 -14.91
CA PRO A 414 -32.75 27.92 -14.68
C PRO A 414 -33.58 26.68 -14.28
N MET A 415 -34.74 26.88 -13.66
CA MET A 415 -35.60 25.78 -13.24
C MET A 415 -36.35 25.16 -14.41
N ARG A 416 -36.64 25.92 -15.47
CA ARG A 416 -37.29 25.42 -16.69
C ARG A 416 -36.29 24.88 -17.72
N HIS A 417 -35.13 25.53 -17.87
CA HIS A 417 -34.20 25.23 -18.95
C HIS A 417 -33.11 24.21 -18.59
N LEU A 418 -33.01 23.82 -17.32
CA LEU A 418 -32.17 22.71 -16.87
C LEU A 418 -33.08 21.61 -16.26
N PRO A 419 -33.75 20.78 -17.07
CA PRO A 419 -34.78 19.85 -16.60
C PRO A 419 -34.25 18.81 -15.60
N HIS A 420 -35.02 18.58 -14.53
CA HIS A 420 -34.79 17.48 -13.60
C HIS A 420 -35.14 16.14 -14.25
N ARG A 421 -34.45 15.08 -13.81
CA ARG A 421 -34.53 13.62 -14.07
C ARG A 421 -35.82 12.94 -14.60
N ARG A 422 -36.97 13.59 -14.77
CA ARG A 422 -38.18 12.96 -15.36
C ARG A 422 -38.22 13.00 -16.90
N ALA A 423 -37.30 13.69 -17.57
CA ALA A 423 -37.31 13.83 -19.03
C ALA A 423 -36.29 12.95 -19.79
N TRP A 424 -35.57 12.04 -19.12
CA TRP A 424 -34.43 11.31 -19.70
C TRP A 424 -34.64 9.79 -19.77
N SER A 425 -35.88 9.35 -19.95
CA SER A 425 -36.23 7.98 -20.32
C SER A 425 -36.82 7.97 -21.73
N LEU A 426 -35.93 8.07 -22.71
CA LEU A 426 -36.05 7.52 -24.06
C LEU A 426 -34.66 7.02 -24.46
#